data_AF-A0A239RGQ6-F1
#
_entry.id   AF-A0A239RGQ6-F1
#
_cell.length_a   1.000
_cell.length_b   1.000
_cell.length_c   1.000
_cell.angle_alpha   90.00
_cell.angle_beta   90.00
_cell.angle_gamma   90.00
#
_symmetry.space_group_name_H-M   'P 1'
#
loop_
_entity.id
_entity.type
_entity.pdbx_description
1 polymer ?
#
loop_
_entity_poly.entity_id
_entity_poly.type
_entity_poly.pdbx_seq_one_letter_code
_entity_poly.pdbx_strand_id
1 'polypeptide(L)'
;MSSDDSIMHAFRLNINNPDHLKIHKILRDLDLSIYKSKSNFIVEILKTHLLGDGEYVPLSDSDVAKQGGYVTKEYVDNLKESIPCMPEMI
;
A
#
# COMPACT_ATOMS: atom_id res chain seq x y z
N MET A 1 30.18 16.70 -17.36
CA MET A 1 29.09 17.01 -16.40
C MET A 1 28.16 15.82 -16.43
N SER A 2 27.97 15.15 -15.29
CA SER A 2 27.12 13.97 -15.20
C SER A 2 25.66 14.38 -15.39
N SER A 3 24.97 13.80 -16.38
CA SER A 3 23.53 13.99 -16.53
C SER A 3 22.83 13.36 -15.34
N ASP A 4 22.12 14.16 -14.56
CA ASP A 4 21.27 13.65 -13.48
C ASP A 4 19.94 13.21 -14.10
N ASP A 5 19.74 11.90 -14.26
CA ASP A 5 18.52 11.30 -14.83
C ASP A 5 17.38 11.29 -13.79
N SER A 6 17.11 12.44 -13.16
CA SER A 6 16.11 12.60 -12.11
C SER A 6 14.89 13.38 -12.61
N ILE A 7 13.68 12.89 -12.28
CA ILE A 7 12.41 13.57 -12.57
C ILE A 7 11.85 14.12 -11.25
N MET A 8 11.54 15.41 -11.22
CA MET A 8 10.94 16.06 -10.06
C MET A 8 9.40 16.08 -10.14
N HIS A 9 8.77 15.70 -9.04
CA HIS A 9 7.34 15.84 -8.82
C HIS A 9 7.07 16.75 -7.61
N ALA A 10 6.12 17.67 -7.75
CA ALA A 10 5.66 18.54 -6.67
C ALA A 10 4.19 18.25 -6.36
N PHE A 11 3.84 18.15 -5.08
CA PHE A 11 2.45 17.96 -4.63
C PHE A 11 2.06 19.06 -3.65
N ARG A 12 0.82 19.53 -3.76
CA ARG A 12 0.28 20.59 -2.91
C ARG A 12 -0.59 19.99 -1.82
N LEU A 13 -0.26 20.28 -0.57
CA LEU A 13 -1.06 19.89 0.58
C LEU A 13 -1.99 21.04 0.98
N ASN A 14 -3.26 20.73 1.26
CA ASN A 14 -4.23 21.68 1.76
C ASN A 14 -4.25 21.60 3.28
N ILE A 15 -3.81 22.65 3.98
CA ILE A 15 -3.72 22.63 5.44
C ILE A 15 -5.08 22.55 6.14
N ASN A 16 -6.15 22.92 5.45
CA ASN A 16 -7.52 22.80 5.97
C ASN A 16 -8.06 21.37 5.85
N ASN A 17 -7.43 20.51 5.06
CA ASN A 17 -7.75 19.09 5.03
C ASN A 17 -6.94 18.39 6.15
N PRO A 18 -7.61 17.71 7.11
CA PRO A 18 -6.95 17.10 8.25
C PRO A 18 -5.94 16.01 7.84
N ASP A 19 -6.19 15.29 6.75
CA ASP A 19 -5.28 14.23 6.29
C ASP A 19 -4.05 14.81 5.61
N HIS A 20 -4.20 15.89 4.83
CA HIS A 20 -3.07 16.60 4.24
C HIS A 20 -2.21 17.25 5.33
N LEU A 21 -2.82 17.74 6.41
CA LEU A 21 -2.11 18.25 7.59
C LEU A 21 -1.33 17.13 8.30
N LYS A 22 -1.88 15.92 8.44
CA LYS A 22 -1.15 14.76 8.97
C LYS A 22 0.06 14.42 8.08
N ILE A 23 -0.14 14.34 6.76
CA ILE A 23 0.95 14.08 5.80
C ILE A 23 2.04 15.15 5.92
N HIS A 24 1.67 16.43 6.04
CA HIS A 24 2.63 17.51 6.24
C HIS A 24 3.45 17.32 7.51
N LYS A 25 2.82 16.97 8.64
CA LYS A 25 3.52 16.70 9.91
C LYS A 25 4.48 15.53 9.78
N ILE A 26 4.05 14.42 9.19
CA ILE A 26 4.92 13.25 8.95
C ILE A 26 6.14 13.65 8.11
N LEU A 27 5.94 14.38 7.01
CA LEU A 27 7.05 14.81 6.15
C LEU A 27 7.94 15.87 6.83
N ARG A 28 7.42 16.65 7.76
CA ARG A 28 8.19 17.65 8.51
C ARG A 28 9.08 16.99 9.57
N ASP A 29 8.51 16.05 10.30
CA ASP A 29 9.13 15.40 11.46
C ASP A 29 9.74 14.04 11.09
N LEU A 30 9.95 13.80 9.79
CA LEU A 30 10.52 12.57 9.27
C LEU A 30 11.93 12.35 9.82
N ASP A 31 12.16 11.18 10.40
CA ASP A 31 13.48 10.77 10.86
C ASP A 31 14.38 10.40 9.68
N LEU A 32 15.31 11.31 9.37
CA LEU A 32 16.27 11.14 8.29
C LEU A 32 17.42 10.18 8.63
N SER A 33 17.51 9.68 9.86
CA SER A 33 18.45 8.60 10.21
C SER A 33 18.00 7.25 9.65
N ILE A 34 16.68 7.06 9.50
CA ILE A 34 16.07 5.86 8.92
C ILE A 34 15.91 6.03 7.40
N TYR A 35 15.43 7.19 6.96
CA TYR A 35 15.17 7.47 5.55
C TYR A 35 16.17 8.48 4.98
N LYS A 36 16.86 8.12 3.90
CA LYS A 36 17.88 9.00 3.27
C LYS A 36 17.36 10.38 2.90
N SER A 37 16.08 10.48 2.54
CA SER A 37 15.39 11.73 2.22
C SER A 37 13.88 11.55 2.25
N LYS A 38 13.13 12.66 2.19
CA LYS A 38 11.67 12.62 2.02
C LYS A 38 11.26 11.93 0.71
N SER A 39 12.02 12.12 -0.36
CA SER A 39 11.78 11.44 -1.63
C SER A 39 11.99 9.93 -1.50
N ASN A 40 13.05 9.51 -0.79
CA ASN A 40 13.29 8.09 -0.53
C ASN A 40 12.16 7.46 0.31
N PHE A 41 11.70 8.16 1.35
CA PHE A 41 10.54 7.73 2.13
C PHE A 41 9.29 7.52 1.27
N ILE A 42 8.96 8.48 0.40
CA ILE A 42 7.82 8.37 -0.50
C ILE A 42 7.99 7.19 -1.46
N VAL A 43 9.17 7.02 -2.07
CA VAL A 43 9.46 5.91 -2.98
C VAL A 43 9.28 4.55 -2.30
N GLU A 44 9.78 4.39 -1.08
CA GLU A 44 9.64 3.13 -0.34
C GLU A 44 8.17 2.82 -0.01
N ILE A 45 7.38 3.81 0.42
CA ILE A 45 5.94 3.61 0.64
C ILE A 45 5.23 3.19 -0.64
N LEU A 46 5.53 3.85 -1.77
CA LEU A 46 4.91 3.52 -3.05
C LEU A 46 5.27 2.09 -3.47
N LYS A 47 6.52 1.67 -3.30
CA LYS A 47 6.95 0.28 -3.57
C LYS A 47 6.18 -0.72 -2.72
N THR A 48 6.11 -0.50 -1.41
CA THR A 48 5.48 -1.43 -0.47
C THR A 48 3.96 -1.52 -0.62
N HIS A 49 3.29 -0.43 -1.02
CA HIS A 49 1.82 -0.40 -1.04
C HIS A 49 1.18 -0.48 -2.42
N LEU A 50 1.88 -0.07 -3.48
CA LEU A 50 1.28 0.03 -4.82
C LEU A 50 1.96 -0.87 -5.85
N LEU A 51 3.26 -1.17 -5.69
CA LEU A 51 3.96 -2.03 -6.65
C LEU A 51 3.89 -3.51 -6.28
N GLY A 52 3.99 -3.90 -5.00
CA GLY A 52 4.08 -5.32 -4.63
C GLY A 52 5.23 -6.05 -5.37
N ASP A 53 5.28 -7.39 -5.29
CA ASP A 53 6.24 -8.20 -6.08
C ASP A 53 5.85 -8.32 -7.58
N GLY A 54 4.79 -7.62 -7.99
CA GLY A 54 4.21 -7.67 -9.33
C GLY A 54 4.57 -6.47 -10.18
N GLU A 55 4.49 -6.64 -11.49
CA GLU A 55 4.61 -5.56 -12.46
C GLU A 55 3.56 -4.47 -12.20
N TYR A 56 3.97 -3.20 -12.14
CA TYR A 56 3.08 -2.05 -11.92
C TYR A 56 1.97 -2.04 -12.98
N VAL A 57 0.73 -2.36 -12.58
CA VAL A 57 -0.44 -2.19 -13.43
C VAL A 57 -1.01 -0.80 -13.15
N PRO A 58 -1.01 0.14 -14.11
CA PRO A 58 -1.63 1.43 -13.92
C PRO A 58 -3.11 1.22 -13.61
N LEU A 59 -3.57 1.72 -12.48
CA LEU A 59 -4.97 1.69 -12.07
C LEU A 59 -5.78 2.48 -13.12
N SER A 60 -6.33 1.77 -14.10
CA SER A 60 -7.38 2.30 -14.94
C SER A 60 -8.65 2.38 -14.09
N ASP A 61 -9.49 3.40 -14.33
CA ASP A 61 -10.70 3.66 -13.53
C ASP A 61 -11.66 2.44 -13.42
N SER A 62 -11.48 1.40 -14.24
CA SER A 62 -12.25 0.15 -14.21
C SER A 62 -11.77 -0.91 -13.21
N ASP A 63 -10.57 -0.82 -12.65
CA ASP A 63 -9.97 -1.93 -11.87
C ASP A 63 -10.22 -1.85 -10.36
N VAL A 64 -10.54 -0.66 -9.83
CA VAL A 64 -10.90 -0.46 -8.41
C VAL A 64 -12.20 -1.20 -8.05
N ALA A 65 -13.06 -1.48 -9.03
CA ALA A 65 -14.33 -2.19 -8.82
C ALA A 65 -14.18 -3.71 -8.64
N LYS A 66 -13.02 -4.32 -8.93
CA LYS A 66 -12.88 -5.79 -9.02
C LYS A 66 -12.09 -6.45 -7.89
N GLN A 67 -11.38 -5.70 -7.04
CA GLN A 67 -10.54 -6.28 -5.98
C GLN A 67 -11.25 -6.50 -4.63
N GLY A 68 -12.57 -6.26 -4.55
CA GLY A 68 -13.38 -6.51 -3.35
C GLY A 68 -14.25 -7.75 -3.45
N GLY A 69 -13.66 -8.94 -3.62
CA GLY A 69 -14.42 -10.19 -3.48
C GLY A 69 -14.76 -10.43 -2.01
N TYR A 70 -16.01 -10.20 -1.61
CA TYR A 70 -16.47 -10.52 -0.26
C TYR A 70 -16.60 -12.03 -0.10
N VAL A 71 -15.98 -12.58 0.95
CA VAL A 71 -16.20 -13.96 1.37
C VAL A 71 -17.38 -13.98 2.35
N THR A 72 -18.44 -14.72 2.02
CA THR A 72 -19.59 -14.87 2.92
C THR A 72 -19.26 -15.84 4.05
N LYS A 73 -19.85 -15.62 5.23
CA LYS A 73 -19.68 -16.53 6.39
C LYS A 73 -20.05 -17.97 6.03
N GLU A 74 -21.09 -18.14 5.23
CA GLU A 74 -21.54 -19.44 4.72
C GLU A 74 -20.48 -20.15 3.87
N TYR A 75 -19.70 -19.43 3.05
CA TYR A 75 -18.58 -20.01 2.31
C TYR A 75 -17.47 -20.51 3.24
N VAL A 76 -17.17 -19.76 4.31
CA VAL A 76 -16.18 -20.15 5.32
C VAL A 76 -16.63 -21.38 6.10
N ASP A 77 -17.91 -21.46 6.44
CA ASP A 77 -18.47 -22.58 7.20
C ASP A 77 -18.52 -23.87 6.36
N ASN A 78 -18.90 -23.77 5.07
CA ASN A 78 -18.85 -24.90 4.13
C ASN A 78 -17.41 -25.42 3.89
N LEU A 79 -16.40 -24.53 3.88
CA LEU A 79 -15.00 -24.94 3.79
C LEU A 79 -14.56 -25.77 5.00
N LYS A 80 -15.01 -25.42 6.20
CA LYS A 80 -14.66 -26.16 7.43
C LYS A 80 -15.26 -27.55 7.45
N GLU A 81 -16.47 -27.72 6.92
CA GLU A 81 -17.11 -29.04 6.81
C GLU A 81 -16.41 -29.96 5.80
N SER A 82 -15.75 -29.39 4.79
CA SER A 82 -15.02 -30.15 3.77
C SER A 82 -13.65 -30.65 4.20
N ILE A 83 -13.12 -30.19 5.34
CA ILE A 83 -11.86 -30.67 5.91
C ILE A 83 -12.21 -31.80 6.89
N PRO A 84 -12.02 -33.08 6.53
CA PRO A 84 -12.23 -34.17 7.48
C PRO A 84 -11.24 -33.99 8.63
N CYS A 85 -11.78 -33.71 9.83
CA CYS A 85 -11.01 -33.72 11.06
C CYS A 85 -10.25 -35.04 11.15
N MET A 86 -8.92 -35.00 11.06
CA MET A 86 -8.12 -36.16 11.42
C MET A 86 -8.38 -36.43 12.90
N PRO A 87 -8.83 -37.64 13.28
CA PRO A 87 -9.01 -37.98 14.67
C PRO A 87 -7.67 -37.84 15.39
N GLU A 88 -7.67 -37.20 16.56
CA GLU A 88 -6.49 -37.16 17.43
C GLU A 88 -6.04 -38.60 17.69
N MET A 89 -4.84 -38.94 17.21
CA MET A 89 -4.18 -40.19 17.57
C MET A 89 -3.78 -40.08 19.04
N ILE A 90 -4.41 -40.94 19.84
CA ILE A 90 -4.23 -41.13 21.29
C ILE A 90 -2.74 -41.22 21.66
#